data_AF-A0A3P6B5G2-F1
#
_entry.id   AF-A0A3P6B5G2-F1
#
_cell.length_a   1.000
_cell.length_b   1.000
_cell.length_c   1.000
_cell.angle_alpha   90.00
_cell.angle_beta   90.00
_cell.angle_gamma   90.00
#
_symmetry.space_group_name_H-M   'P 1'
#
loop_
_entity.id
_entity.type
_entity.pdbx_description
1 polymer ?
#
loop_
_entity_poly.entity_id
_entity_poly.type
_entity_poly.pdbx_seq_one_letter_code
_entity_poly.pdbx_strand_id
1 'polypeptide(L)'
;MDECRNECEIPEELTAADVVPRIRQKLLDLGLRGPSSGDVKLHHFHAEKREKMTKILEDIVSWSGENPEPSVGILVLGHLGAADDADITEVIELLKTQKNYQFMLVTPESPPPPTVR
;
A
#
# COMPACT_ATOMS: atom_id res chain seq x y z
N MET A 1 -17.25 17.24 3.85
CA MET A 1 -16.44 16.76 4.99
C MET A 1 -16.29 15.28 4.70
N ASP A 2 -15.36 14.96 3.81
CA ASP A 2 -15.13 13.58 3.40
C ASP A 2 -14.38 12.91 4.54
N GLU A 3 -15.11 12.08 5.29
CA GLU A 3 -14.50 11.09 6.17
C GLU A 3 -13.44 10.34 5.38
N CYS A 4 -12.24 10.21 5.94
CA CYS A 4 -11.27 9.21 5.49
C CYS A 4 -11.95 7.84 5.62
N ARG A 5 -12.68 7.43 4.58
CA ARG A 5 -13.24 6.09 4.49
C ARG A 5 -12.04 5.15 4.61
N ASN A 6 -12.10 4.19 5.54
CA ASN A 6 -11.05 3.17 5.71
C ASN A 6 -11.08 2.21 4.52
N GLU A 7 -10.66 2.74 3.38
CA GLU A 7 -10.56 2.04 2.13
C GLU A 7 -9.36 1.08 2.26
N CYS A 8 -9.60 -0.21 2.00
CA CYS A 8 -8.74 -1.36 2.35
C CYS A 8 -8.77 -1.83 3.82
N GLU A 9 -9.83 -1.56 4.57
CA GLU A 9 -10.06 -2.23 5.87
C GLU A 9 -10.22 -3.74 5.69
N ILE A 10 -9.66 -4.51 6.63
CA ILE A 10 -9.90 -5.96 6.67
C ILE A 10 -11.35 -6.17 7.10
N PRO A 11 -12.19 -6.87 6.30
CA PRO A 11 -13.57 -7.15 6.68
C PRO A 11 -13.65 -7.80 8.07
N GLU A 12 -14.70 -7.50 8.84
CA GLU A 12 -14.85 -7.99 10.23
C GLU A 12 -14.76 -9.52 10.35
N GLU A 13 -15.13 -10.24 9.28
CA GLU A 13 -15.04 -11.69 9.18
C GLU A 13 -13.64 -12.26 8.92
N LEU A 14 -12.63 -11.39 8.70
CA LEU A 14 -11.25 -11.78 8.43
C LEU A 14 -10.28 -11.13 9.44
N THR A 15 -9.14 -11.78 9.64
CA THR A 15 -8.03 -11.21 10.42
C THR A 15 -6.83 -10.92 9.51
N ALA A 16 -5.87 -10.15 10.02
CA ALA A 16 -4.56 -10.00 9.35
C ALA A 16 -3.88 -11.36 9.12
N ALA A 17 -4.06 -12.31 10.04
CA ALA A 17 -3.53 -13.67 9.90
C ALA A 17 -4.20 -14.45 8.75
N ASP A 18 -5.43 -14.10 8.35
CA ASP A 18 -6.10 -14.69 7.18
C ASP A 18 -5.71 -13.99 5.88
N VAL A 19 -5.54 -12.66 5.92
CA VAL A 19 -5.28 -11.84 4.73
C VAL A 19 -3.83 -11.95 4.26
N VAL A 20 -2.85 -11.90 5.18
CA VAL A 20 -1.42 -11.90 4.83
C VAL A 20 -1.01 -13.15 4.04
N PRO A 21 -1.41 -14.38 4.43
CA PRO A 21 -1.12 -15.57 3.62
C PRO A 21 -1.76 -15.53 2.24
N ARG A 22 -2.96 -14.96 2.09
CA ARG A 22 -3.64 -14.81 0.79
C ARG A 22 -2.88 -13.85 -0.12
N ILE A 23 -2.45 -12.70 0.41
CA ILE A 23 -1.60 -11.76 -0.33
C ILE A 23 -0.33 -12.48 -0.78
N ARG A 24 0.39 -13.14 0.14
CA ARG A 24 1.62 -13.87 -0.19
C ARG A 24 1.42 -14.92 -1.27
N GLN A 25 0.34 -15.72 -1.17
CA GLN A 25 0.04 -16.73 -2.17
C GLN A 25 -0.19 -16.10 -3.55
N LYS A 26 -0.92 -14.98 -3.63
CA LYS A 26 -1.11 -14.25 -4.89
C LYS A 26 0.20 -13.71 -5.47
N LEU A 27 1.11 -13.24 -4.62
CA LEU A 27 2.45 -12.82 -5.08
C LEU A 27 3.25 -14.00 -5.64
N LEU A 28 3.21 -15.13 -4.96
CA LEU A 28 3.86 -16.36 -5.43
C LEU A 28 3.29 -16.81 -6.77
N ASP A 29 1.97 -16.75 -6.95
CA ASP A 29 1.30 -17.09 -8.22
C ASP A 29 1.74 -16.17 -9.37
N LEU A 30 2.14 -14.92 -9.06
CA LEU A 30 2.71 -13.96 -10.01
C LEU A 30 4.23 -14.11 -10.20
N GLY A 31 4.86 -15.13 -9.58
CA GLY A 31 6.30 -15.36 -9.63
C GLY A 31 7.12 -14.45 -8.71
N LEU A 32 6.46 -13.68 -7.84
CA LEU A 32 7.10 -12.76 -6.90
C LEU A 32 7.33 -13.48 -5.56
N ARG A 33 8.59 -13.58 -5.15
CA ARG A 33 8.95 -14.10 -3.83
C ARG A 33 9.17 -12.94 -2.87
N GLY A 34 8.26 -12.80 -1.91
CA GLY A 34 8.47 -11.91 -0.76
C GLY A 34 9.54 -12.46 0.20
N PRO A 35 9.97 -11.67 1.18
CA PRO A 35 10.86 -12.15 2.24
C PRO A 35 10.25 -13.37 2.94
N SER A 36 11.10 -14.34 3.27
CA SER A 36 10.69 -15.59 3.92
C SER A 36 10.22 -15.39 5.37
N SER A 37 10.49 -14.23 5.97
CA SER A 37 10.06 -13.91 7.33
C SER A 37 8.61 -13.43 7.34
N GLY A 38 7.85 -13.98 8.28
CA GLY A 38 6.41 -13.80 8.40
C GLY A 38 5.96 -12.42 8.88
N ASP A 39 6.89 -11.50 9.11
CA ASP A 39 6.67 -10.35 9.99
C ASP A 39 5.87 -9.25 9.29
N VAL A 40 4.69 -8.95 9.83
CA VAL A 40 3.87 -7.79 9.45
C VAL A 40 4.08 -6.74 10.52
N LYS A 41 4.60 -5.57 10.12
CA LYS A 41 4.76 -4.44 11.01
C LYS A 41 3.47 -3.62 11.03
N LEU A 42 2.81 -3.57 12.18
CA LEU A 42 1.61 -2.76 12.38
C LEU A 42 1.98 -1.42 13.02
N HIS A 43 1.53 -0.33 12.41
CA HIS A 43 1.60 1.01 12.97
C HIS A 43 0.21 1.45 13.42
N HIS A 44 0.09 1.89 14.68
CA HIS A 44 -1.15 2.47 15.23
C HIS A 44 -1.02 4.00 15.25
N PHE A 45 -2.03 4.69 14.74
CA PHE A 45 -2.09 6.15 14.68
C PHE A 45 -3.36 6.64 15.37
N HIS A 46 -3.27 7.78 16.04
CA HIS A 46 -4.44 8.47 16.60
C HIS A 46 -5.19 9.25 15.52
N ALA A 47 -5.73 8.57 14.50
CA ALA A 47 -6.53 9.14 13.40
C ALA A 47 -5.96 10.38 12.67
N GLU A 48 -4.74 10.82 12.97
CA GLU A 48 -4.14 12.00 12.37
C GLU A 48 -3.65 11.68 10.97
N LYS A 49 -4.39 12.20 9.98
CA LYS A 49 -4.09 12.02 8.55
C LYS A 49 -2.62 12.33 8.21
N ARG A 50 -2.06 13.40 8.81
CA ARG A 50 -0.68 13.83 8.57
C ARG A 50 0.34 12.80 9.06
N GLU A 51 0.16 12.26 10.26
CA GLU A 51 1.07 11.24 10.81
C GLU A 51 1.04 9.96 9.97
N LYS A 52 -0.15 9.54 9.53
CA LYS A 52 -0.31 8.39 8.62
C LYS A 52 0.46 8.61 7.32
N MET A 53 0.33 9.78 6.70
CA MET A 53 1.01 10.09 5.44
C MET A 53 2.53 10.09 5.60
N THR A 54 3.05 10.82 6.59
CA THR A 54 4.49 10.85 6.88
C THR A 54 5.04 9.44 7.06
N LYS A 55 4.31 8.60 7.79
CA LYS A 55 4.76 7.23 8.05
C LYS A 55 4.77 6.35 6.80
N ILE A 56 3.78 6.49 5.92
CA ILE A 56 3.75 5.78 4.62
C ILE A 56 5.00 6.13 3.80
N LEU A 57 5.31 7.43 3.67
CA LEU A 57 6.48 7.89 2.92
C LEU A 57 7.80 7.39 3.55
N GLU A 58 7.92 7.45 4.88
CA GLU A 58 9.07 6.91 5.60
C GLU A 58 9.27 5.41 5.36
N ASP A 59 8.18 4.63 5.39
CA ASP A 59 8.27 3.18 5.18
C ASP A 59 8.64 2.83 3.73
N ILE A 60 8.15 3.58 2.74
CA ILE A 60 8.58 3.44 1.33
C ILE A 60 10.08 3.71 1.19
N VAL A 61 10.57 4.80 1.79
CA VAL A 61 11.99 5.18 1.72
C VAL A 61 12.86 4.18 2.50
N SER A 62 12.45 3.73 3.69
CA SER A 62 13.17 2.71 4.46
C SER A 62 13.27 1.41 3.68
N TRP A 63 12.15 0.93 3.14
CA TRP A 63 12.12 -0.26 2.28
C TRP A 63 13.07 -0.10 1.09
N SER A 64 13.10 1.10 0.48
CA SER A 64 13.96 1.38 -0.68
C SER A 64 15.46 1.29 -0.36
N GLY A 65 15.86 1.61 0.88
CA GLY A 65 17.25 1.52 1.34
C GLY A 65 17.65 0.11 1.82
N GLU A 66 16.69 -0.72 2.19
CA GLU A 66 16.91 -2.08 2.69
C GLU A 66 16.92 -3.14 1.58
N ASN A 67 16.33 -2.85 0.42
CA ASN A 67 16.19 -3.79 -0.70
C ASN A 67 17.12 -3.42 -1.86
N PRO A 68 17.77 -4.38 -2.54
CA PRO A 68 18.71 -4.09 -3.63
C PRO A 68 18.00 -3.77 -4.96
N GLU A 69 18.72 -3.13 -5.87
CA GLU A 69 18.24 -2.82 -7.22
C GLU A 69 18.46 -3.97 -8.22
N PRO A 70 17.45 -4.35 -9.05
CA PRO A 70 16.05 -3.92 -9.03
C PRO A 70 15.22 -4.72 -8.00
N SER A 71 14.20 -4.08 -7.42
CA SER A 71 13.22 -4.70 -6.51
C SER A 71 11.78 -4.30 -6.86
N VAL A 72 10.82 -5.10 -6.41
CA VAL A 72 9.39 -4.87 -6.62
C VAL A 72 8.71 -4.54 -5.30
N GLY A 73 8.17 -3.33 -5.19
CA GLY A 73 7.35 -2.88 -4.06
C GLY A 73 5.86 -3.03 -4.33
N ILE A 74 5.07 -3.29 -3.30
CA ILE A 74 3.61 -3.41 -3.41
C ILE A 74 2.99 -2.49 -2.36
N LEU A 75 2.17 -1.55 -2.81
CA LEU A 75 1.45 -0.64 -1.95
C LEU A 75 -0.04 -0.95 -2.03
N VAL A 76 -0.63 -1.32 -0.90
CA VAL A 76 -2.08 -1.49 -0.75
C VAL A 76 -2.60 -0.25 -0.02
N LEU A 77 -3.23 0.67 -0.74
CA LEU A 77 -3.64 1.97 -0.22
C LEU A 77 -5.10 2.25 -0.58
N GLY A 78 -5.88 2.70 0.40
CA GLY A 78 -7.17 3.35 0.17
C GLY A 78 -7.01 4.78 -0.32
N HIS A 79 -8.11 5.48 -0.63
CA HIS A 79 -8.04 6.90 -1.00
C HIS A 79 -7.51 7.75 0.16
N LEU A 80 -6.39 8.45 -0.07
CA LEU A 80 -5.79 9.36 0.93
C LEU A 80 -6.09 10.84 0.63
N GLY A 81 -6.67 11.11 -0.55
CA GLY A 81 -6.92 12.45 -1.08
C GLY A 81 -5.90 12.83 -2.16
N ALA A 82 -6.30 13.69 -3.09
CA ALA A 82 -5.51 13.95 -4.30
C ALA A 82 -4.08 14.48 -4.06
N ALA A 83 -3.86 15.29 -3.02
CA ALA A 83 -2.53 15.81 -2.70
C ALA A 83 -1.61 14.71 -2.16
N ASP A 84 -2.12 13.97 -1.18
CA ASP A 84 -1.50 12.80 -0.57
C ASP A 84 -1.14 11.70 -1.61
N ASP A 85 -2.06 11.42 -2.53
CA ASP A 85 -1.84 10.46 -3.62
C ASP A 85 -0.72 10.95 -4.58
N ALA A 86 -0.60 12.27 -4.79
CA ALA A 86 0.43 12.88 -5.62
C ALA A 86 1.83 12.76 -4.98
N ASP A 87 1.96 13.01 -3.68
CA ASP A 87 3.23 12.89 -2.94
C ASP A 87 3.76 11.44 -3.00
N ILE A 88 2.89 10.45 -2.81
CA ILE A 88 3.26 9.03 -2.93
C ILE A 88 3.68 8.70 -4.36
N THR A 89 2.94 9.20 -5.35
CA THR A 89 3.26 8.97 -6.77
C THR A 89 4.63 9.56 -7.13
N GLU A 90 4.95 10.76 -6.65
CA GLU A 90 6.25 11.39 -6.89
C GLU A 90 7.41 10.54 -6.35
N VAL A 91 7.30 10.06 -5.11
CA VAL A 91 8.34 9.21 -4.51
C VAL A 91 8.49 7.89 -5.26
N ILE A 92 7.38 7.26 -5.67
CA ILE A 92 7.40 6.02 -6.45
C ILE A 92 8.09 6.23 -7.80
N GLU A 93 7.77 7.32 -8.52
CA GLU A 93 8.40 7.63 -9.81
C GLU A 93 9.89 7.93 -9.66
N LEU A 94 10.29 8.60 -8.57
CA LEU A 94 11.70 8.81 -8.26
C LEU A 94 12.44 7.48 -8.09
N LEU A 95 11.88 6.54 -7.35
CA LEU A 95 12.49 5.23 -7.11
C LEU A 95 12.51 4.35 -8.39
N LYS A 96 11.48 4.44 -9.23
CA LYS A 96 11.48 3.79 -10.55
C LYS A 96 12.61 4.33 -11.43
N THR A 97 12.75 5.64 -11.50
CA THR A 97 13.72 6.30 -12.40
C THR A 97 15.16 6.19 -11.92
N GLN A 98 15.40 6.32 -10.61
CA GLN A 98 16.76 6.35 -10.05
C GLN A 98 17.29 4.98 -9.65
N LYS A 99 16.41 4.05 -9.26
CA LYS A 99 16.79 2.75 -8.67
C LYS A 99 16.28 1.55 -9.46
N ASN A 100 15.64 1.78 -10.60
CA ASN A 100 15.02 0.74 -11.43
C ASN A 100 14.06 -0.17 -10.63
N TYR A 101 13.38 0.41 -9.64
CA TYR A 101 12.35 -0.31 -8.89
C TYR A 101 11.07 -0.41 -9.68
N GLN A 102 10.27 -1.43 -9.37
CA GLN A 102 8.91 -1.59 -9.88
C GLN A 102 7.95 -1.47 -8.72
N PHE A 103 6.79 -0.85 -8.95
CA PHE A 103 5.76 -0.70 -7.93
C PHE A 103 4.40 -1.14 -8.46
N MET A 104 3.72 -2.00 -7.70
CA MET A 104 2.32 -2.33 -7.91
C MET A 104 1.47 -1.61 -6.88
N LEU A 105 0.57 -0.75 -7.36
CA LEU A 105 -0.41 -0.07 -6.53
C LEU A 105 -1.71 -0.86 -6.54
N VAL A 106 -2.19 -1.24 -5.36
CA VAL A 106 -3.46 -1.93 -5.14
C VAL A 106 -4.38 -0.94 -4.44
N THR A 107 -5.39 -0.47 -5.17
CA THR A 107 -6.45 0.40 -4.66
C THR A 107 -7.78 -0.35 -4.63
N PRO A 108 -8.70 0.00 -3.72
CA PRO A 108 -10.05 -0.55 -3.76
C PRO A 108 -10.77 -0.09 -5.04
N GLU A 109 -11.68 -0.93 -5.55
CA GLU A 109 -12.52 -0.55 -6.69
C GLU A 109 -13.41 0.63 -6.32
N SER A 110 -13.48 1.63 -7.20
CA SER A 110 -14.44 2.73 -7.04
C SER A 110 -15.87 2.17 -7.12
N PRO A 111 -16.80 2.64 -6.27
CA PRO A 111 -18.19 2.19 -6.34
C PRO A 111 -18.77 2.49 -7.74
N PRO A 112 -19.61 1.58 -8.28
CA PRO A 112 -20.21 1.80 -9.60
C PRO A 112 -21.03 3.11 -9.59
N PRO A 113 -21.02 3.87 -10.70
CA PRO A 113 -21.77 5.11 -10.78
C PRO A 113 -23.25 4.84 -10.50
N PRO A 114 -23.95 5.77 -9.80
CA PRO A 114 -25.36 5.59 -9.51
C PRO A 114 -26.12 5.42 -10.82
N THR A 115 -26.84 4.31 -10.95
CA THR A 115 -27.73 4.09 -12.08
C THR A 115 -28.87 5.10 -11.95
N VAL A 116 -28.79 6.21 -12.69
CA VAL A 116 -29.90 7.16 -12.82
C VAL A 116 -31.02 6.40 -13.53
N ARG A 117 -32.09 6.11 -12.78
CA ARG A 117 -33.37 5.65 -13.35
C ARG A 117 -34.23 6.85 -13.70
#